data_AF-A0A1I3FEF6-F1
#
_entry.id   AF-A0A1I3FEF6-F1
#
_cell.length_a   1.000
_cell.length_b   1.000
_cell.length_c   1.000
_cell.angle_alpha   90.00
_cell.angle_beta   90.00
_cell.angle_gamma   90.00
#
_symmetry.space_group_name_H-M   'P 1'
#
loop_
_entity.id
_entity.type
_entity.pdbx_description
1 polymer ?
#
loop_
_entity_poly.entity_id
_entity_poly.type
_entity_poly.pdbx_seq_one_letter_code
_entity_poly.pdbx_strand_id
1 'polypeptide(L)'
;MENFREKLNNLMDDSNREKIIWDDDITERFFIENNIAKTDEYFIFLKEHGNDYLVENYAYKVTNNQSIIKEEYLDIFGFYGLNQGNDNIYDKITYFRDILNDKYIPIADVSGGDLICMAKDTAAIYLWRHESSNSEMIKLVDSFKEFVEGIEPFEENIDLDKIEMNIQDDILAQMRELAKNYK
;
A
#
# COMPACT_ATOMS: atom_id res chain seq x y z
N MET A 1 13.48 -14.75 10.43
CA MET A 1 12.79 -15.15 9.19
C MET A 1 11.43 -15.79 9.46
N GLU A 2 11.31 -16.81 10.31
CA GLU A 2 10.03 -17.49 10.57
C GLU A 2 8.91 -16.54 11.05
N ASN A 3 9.20 -15.67 12.03
CA ASN A 3 8.25 -14.67 12.53
C ASN A 3 7.83 -13.63 11.46
N PHE A 4 8.74 -13.23 10.56
CA PHE A 4 8.42 -12.30 9.48
C PHE A 4 7.45 -12.94 8.47
N ARG A 5 7.72 -14.18 8.06
CA ARG A 5 6.82 -14.90 7.14
C ARG A 5 5.44 -15.11 7.73
N GLU A 6 5.36 -15.47 9.01
CA GLU A 6 4.08 -15.62 9.71
C GLU A 6 3.31 -14.29 9.72
N LYS A 7 3.98 -13.20 10.12
CA LYS A 7 3.39 -11.85 10.09
C LYS A 7 2.90 -11.48 8.69
N LEU A 8 3.71 -11.70 7.66
CA LEU A 8 3.36 -11.39 6.27
C LEU A 8 2.14 -12.20 5.82
N ASN A 9 2.11 -13.52 6.06
CA ASN A 9 0.97 -14.36 5.71
C ASN A 9 -0.32 -13.93 6.43
N ASN A 10 -0.22 -13.42 7.67
CA ASN A 10 -1.39 -12.91 8.40
C ASN A 10 -1.88 -11.55 7.89
N LEU A 11 -1.07 -10.82 7.12
CA LEU A 11 -1.42 -9.51 6.58
C LEU A 11 -2.00 -9.58 5.17
N MET A 12 -1.73 -10.63 4.39
CA MET A 12 -2.13 -10.71 2.98
C MET A 12 -3.50 -11.38 2.83
N ASP A 13 -4.41 -10.78 2.05
CA ASP A 13 -5.72 -11.36 1.73
C ASP A 13 -5.65 -12.33 0.54
N ASP A 14 -4.86 -13.39 0.70
CA ASP A 14 -4.65 -14.45 -0.29
C ASP A 14 -5.93 -15.29 -0.56
N SER A 15 -7.08 -14.92 0.01
CA SER A 15 -8.30 -15.75 0.08
C SER A 15 -9.00 -15.96 -1.27
N ASN A 16 -8.84 -15.03 -2.21
CA ASN A 16 -9.62 -14.97 -3.45
C ASN A 16 -8.85 -15.37 -4.70
N ARG A 17 -7.65 -15.95 -4.57
CA ARG A 17 -6.79 -16.29 -5.72
C ARG A 17 -5.96 -17.55 -5.50
N GLU A 18 -5.52 -18.14 -6.60
CA GLU A 18 -4.53 -19.21 -6.55
C GLU A 18 -3.15 -18.62 -6.21
N LYS A 19 -2.51 -19.14 -5.17
CA LYS A 19 -1.20 -18.66 -4.72
C LYS A 19 -0.12 -19.12 -5.70
N ILE A 20 0.53 -18.15 -6.34
CA ILE A 20 1.66 -18.40 -7.25
C ILE A 20 2.96 -18.24 -6.45
N ILE A 21 3.75 -19.31 -6.39
CA ILE A 21 5.12 -19.21 -5.89
C ILE A 21 6.03 -18.94 -7.10
N TRP A 22 6.64 -17.75 -7.12
CA TRP A 22 7.54 -17.37 -8.19
C TRP A 22 8.87 -18.12 -8.08
N ASP A 23 9.48 -18.35 -9.24
CA ASP A 23 10.80 -18.96 -9.32
C ASP A 23 11.88 -18.01 -8.80
N ASP A 24 12.95 -18.57 -8.23
CA ASP A 24 14.07 -17.79 -7.70
C ASP A 24 14.72 -16.96 -8.81
N ASP A 25 14.95 -17.52 -10.00
CA ASP A 25 15.59 -16.81 -11.10
C ASP A 25 14.74 -15.64 -11.60
N ILE A 26 13.42 -15.79 -11.62
CA ILE A 26 12.49 -14.72 -12.01
C ILE A 26 12.51 -13.61 -10.94
N THR A 27 12.45 -14.00 -9.67
CA THR A 27 12.43 -13.06 -8.56
C THR A 27 13.76 -12.30 -8.46
N GLU A 28 14.90 -12.97 -8.64
CA GLU A 28 16.22 -12.34 -8.66
C GLU A 28 16.39 -11.38 -9.84
N ARG A 29 15.85 -11.73 -11.00
CA ARG A 29 15.90 -10.89 -12.19
C ARG A 29 15.22 -9.54 -11.97
N PHE A 30 14.11 -9.51 -11.24
CA PHE A 30 13.44 -8.24 -10.88
C PHE A 30 14.39 -7.26 -10.18
N PHE A 31 15.18 -7.73 -9.21
CA PHE A 31 16.14 -6.87 -8.50
C PHE A 31 17.24 -6.34 -9.42
N ILE A 32 17.76 -7.19 -10.30
CA ILE A 32 18.81 -6.84 -11.26
C ILE A 32 18.31 -5.82 -12.28
N GLU A 33 17.17 -6.10 -12.92
CA GLU A 33 16.61 -5.27 -14.00
C GLU A 33 16.21 -3.87 -13.51
N ASN A 34 15.74 -3.77 -12.27
CA ASN A 34 15.31 -2.50 -11.68
C ASN A 34 16.39 -1.82 -10.84
N ASN A 35 17.60 -2.41 -10.75
CA ASN A 35 18.73 -1.92 -9.96
C ASN A 35 18.35 -1.68 -8.48
N ILE A 36 17.67 -2.65 -7.88
CA ILE A 36 17.20 -2.61 -6.48
C ILE A 36 18.10 -3.49 -5.61
N ALA A 37 18.45 -3.00 -4.43
CA ALA A 37 19.14 -3.75 -3.40
C ALA A 37 18.27 -4.93 -2.94
N LYS A 38 18.79 -6.14 -3.13
CA LYS A 38 18.11 -7.36 -2.71
C LYS A 38 18.14 -7.48 -1.18
N THR A 39 16.97 -7.62 -0.58
CA THR A 39 16.78 -8.00 0.82
C THR A 39 16.02 -9.32 0.90
N ASP A 40 16.30 -10.12 1.93
CA ASP A 40 15.65 -11.44 2.08
C ASP A 40 14.14 -11.29 2.27
N GLU A 41 13.71 -10.28 3.04
CA GLU A 41 12.30 -10.04 3.35
C GLU A 41 11.49 -9.61 2.13
N TYR A 42 12.02 -8.68 1.33
CA TYR A 42 11.32 -8.26 0.11
C TYR A 42 11.36 -9.33 -0.98
N PHE A 43 12.46 -10.08 -1.08
CA PHE A 43 12.55 -11.24 -1.96
C PHE A 43 11.49 -12.30 -1.62
N ILE A 44 11.33 -12.61 -0.33
CA ILE A 44 10.31 -13.56 0.15
C ILE A 44 8.91 -13.08 -0.18
N PHE A 45 8.61 -11.79 0.03
CA PHE A 45 7.31 -11.24 -0.32
C PHE A 45 7.02 -11.38 -1.83
N LEU A 46 7.95 -10.96 -2.69
CA LEU A 46 7.78 -11.07 -4.15
C LEU A 46 7.64 -12.53 -4.58
N LYS A 47 8.40 -13.43 -3.98
CA LYS A 47 8.39 -14.85 -4.30
C LYS A 47 7.10 -15.54 -3.88
N GLU A 48 6.71 -15.36 -2.62
CA GLU A 48 5.67 -16.18 -1.99
C GLU A 48 4.27 -15.56 -2.17
N HIS A 49 4.16 -14.25 -2.38
CA HIS A 49 2.88 -13.56 -2.53
C HIS A 49 2.74 -12.85 -3.87
N GLY A 50 3.82 -12.23 -4.38
CA GLY A 50 3.83 -11.62 -5.71
C GLY A 50 2.96 -10.37 -5.87
N ASN A 51 2.36 -9.82 -4.82
CA ASN A 51 1.44 -8.67 -4.69
C ASN A 51 0.26 -9.15 -3.86
N ASP A 52 -0.43 -8.31 -3.10
CA ASP A 52 -1.75 -8.65 -2.56
C ASP A 52 -2.40 -7.43 -1.92
N TYR A 53 -3.71 -7.53 -1.67
CA TYR A 53 -4.37 -6.64 -0.74
C TYR A 53 -4.00 -6.98 0.69
N LEU A 54 -3.96 -5.97 1.55
CA LEU A 54 -3.91 -6.20 2.98
C LEU A 54 -5.29 -6.67 3.45
N VAL A 55 -5.30 -7.56 4.44
CA VAL A 55 -6.54 -7.88 5.17
C VAL A 55 -7.13 -6.63 5.82
N GLU A 56 -8.45 -6.55 5.88
CA GLU A 56 -9.16 -5.40 6.46
C GLU A 56 -8.76 -5.14 7.92
N ASN A 57 -8.89 -3.86 8.34
CA ASN A 57 -8.59 -3.39 9.70
C ASN A 57 -7.11 -3.53 10.09
N TYR A 58 -6.19 -3.34 9.15
CA TYR A 58 -4.77 -3.17 9.42
C TYR A 58 -4.27 -1.87 8.79
N ALA A 59 -3.42 -1.15 9.50
CA ALA A 59 -2.80 0.06 9.02
C ALA A 59 -1.35 0.15 9.50
N TYR A 60 -0.53 0.91 8.78
CA TYR A 60 0.83 1.19 9.22
C TYR A 60 0.83 2.28 10.28
N LYS A 61 1.38 1.98 11.46
CA LYS A 61 1.50 2.96 12.56
C LYS A 61 2.67 3.90 12.30
N VAL A 62 2.37 5.19 12.18
CA VAL A 62 3.36 6.26 12.03
C VAL A 62 4.09 6.43 13.36
N THR A 63 5.43 6.45 13.33
CA THR A 63 6.22 6.61 14.55
C THR A 63 6.51 8.08 14.83
N ASN A 64 6.55 8.47 16.11
CA ASN A 64 6.70 9.86 16.56
C ASN A 64 7.95 10.61 16.04
N ASN A 65 8.90 9.90 15.43
CA ASN A 65 10.09 10.50 14.82
C ASN A 65 9.78 11.21 13.48
N GLN A 66 8.55 11.10 12.97
CA GLN A 66 8.13 11.59 11.65
C GLN A 66 7.17 12.80 11.81
N SER A 67 7.59 13.85 12.52
CA SER A 67 6.74 14.98 12.95
C SER A 67 6.02 15.79 11.85
N ILE A 68 6.33 15.53 10.58
CA ILE A 68 5.67 16.12 9.41
C ILE A 68 4.44 15.35 8.95
N ILE A 69 4.31 14.09 9.35
CA ILE A 69 3.12 13.27 9.12
C ILE A 69 2.13 13.57 10.26
N LYS A 70 0.90 13.97 9.90
CA LYS A 70 -0.13 14.34 10.88
C LYS A 70 -1.00 13.16 11.25
N GLU A 71 -1.07 12.19 10.37
CA GLU A 71 -1.80 10.94 10.48
C GLU A 71 -1.07 10.02 11.46
N GLU A 72 -1.80 9.42 12.40
CA GLU A 72 -1.24 8.41 13.30
C GLU A 72 -1.08 7.06 12.57
N TYR A 73 -1.91 6.82 11.57
CA TYR A 73 -1.96 5.59 10.79
C TYR A 73 -2.02 5.91 9.30
N LEU A 74 -1.34 5.09 8.50
CA LEU A 74 -1.46 5.09 7.04
C LEU A 74 -2.23 3.84 6.61
N ASP A 75 -3.33 4.06 5.91
CA ASP A 75 -4.15 3.01 5.32
C ASP A 75 -3.49 2.49 4.03
N ILE A 76 -2.92 1.28 4.12
CA ILE A 76 -2.20 0.63 3.02
C ILE A 76 -3.14 -0.38 2.38
N PHE A 77 -3.54 -0.13 1.13
CA PHE A 77 -4.50 -1.01 0.46
C PHE A 77 -3.91 -2.38 0.12
N GLY A 78 -2.68 -2.39 -0.37
CA GLY A 78 -2.06 -3.56 -0.93
C GLY A 78 -0.64 -3.31 -1.39
N PHE A 79 0.17 -4.37 -1.43
CA PHE A 79 1.51 -4.31 -1.96
C PHE A 79 1.54 -4.70 -3.44
N TYR A 80 2.37 -4.03 -4.22
CA TYR A 80 2.65 -4.39 -5.60
C TYR A 80 3.69 -5.51 -5.69
N GLY A 81 3.67 -6.26 -6.79
CA GLY A 81 4.59 -7.37 -6.99
C GLY A 81 4.49 -8.02 -8.37
N LEU A 82 5.00 -9.25 -8.51
CA LEU A 82 5.17 -9.96 -9.77
C LEU A 82 3.88 -10.50 -10.41
N ASN A 83 2.78 -10.69 -9.67
CA ASN A 83 1.52 -11.18 -10.23
C ASN A 83 0.97 -10.19 -11.26
N GLN A 84 0.25 -10.74 -12.23
CA GLN A 84 -0.38 -9.96 -13.29
C GLN A 84 -1.58 -9.18 -12.73
N GLY A 85 -1.95 -8.09 -13.41
CA GLY A 85 -3.10 -7.26 -13.04
C GLY A 85 -2.69 -5.86 -12.60
N ASN A 86 -3.63 -5.14 -12.00
CA ASN A 86 -3.45 -3.72 -11.70
C ASN A 86 -2.29 -3.46 -10.72
N ASP A 87 -2.01 -4.39 -9.83
CA ASP A 87 -0.96 -4.28 -8.80
C ASP A 87 0.35 -4.96 -9.22
N ASN A 88 0.57 -5.09 -10.53
CA ASN A 88 1.85 -5.52 -11.08
C ASN A 88 2.90 -4.42 -10.89
N ILE A 89 4.05 -4.79 -10.30
CA ILE A 89 5.09 -3.83 -9.95
C ILE A 89 5.81 -3.22 -11.15
N TYR A 90 5.96 -3.94 -12.27
CA TYR A 90 6.59 -3.37 -13.47
C TYR A 90 5.71 -2.29 -14.09
N ASP A 91 4.40 -2.53 -14.10
CA ASP A 91 3.43 -1.56 -14.60
C ASP A 91 3.40 -0.33 -13.70
N LYS A 92 3.40 -0.51 -12.38
CA LYS A 92 3.44 0.60 -11.40
C LYS A 92 4.74 1.40 -11.48
N ILE A 93 5.91 0.76 -11.57
CA ILE A 93 7.20 1.44 -11.79
C ILE A 93 7.16 2.26 -13.09
N THR A 94 6.56 1.73 -14.15
CA THR A 94 6.45 2.44 -15.43
C THR A 94 5.49 3.61 -15.35
N TYR A 95 4.32 3.41 -14.74
CA TYR A 95 3.28 4.42 -14.58
C TYR A 95 3.77 5.64 -13.79
N PHE A 96 4.54 5.41 -12.73
CA PHE A 96 5.00 6.47 -11.84
C PHE A 96 6.40 7.04 -12.18
N ARG A 97 7.00 6.62 -13.30
CA ARG A 97 8.39 6.98 -13.67
C ARG A 97 8.61 8.48 -13.84
N ASP A 98 7.61 9.21 -14.34
CA ASP A 98 7.75 10.64 -14.63
C ASP A 98 7.52 11.52 -13.39
N ILE A 99 6.96 10.96 -12.31
CA ILE A 99 6.67 11.70 -11.07
C ILE A 99 7.58 11.31 -9.91
N LEU A 100 8.06 10.07 -9.88
CA LEU A 100 8.99 9.60 -8.87
C LEU A 100 10.44 9.79 -9.33
N ASN A 101 11.30 10.19 -8.39
CA ASN A 101 12.72 10.17 -8.63
C ASN A 101 13.20 8.72 -8.86
N ASP A 102 14.03 8.49 -9.89
CA ASP A 102 14.52 7.16 -10.28
C ASP A 102 15.27 6.39 -9.16
N LYS A 103 15.61 7.04 -8.05
CA LYS A 103 16.13 6.40 -6.84
C LYS A 103 15.09 5.58 -6.08
N TYR A 104 13.81 5.70 -6.40
CA TYR A 104 12.72 5.04 -5.70
C TYR A 104 11.87 4.20 -6.63
N ILE A 105 11.23 3.17 -6.09
CA ILE A 105 10.15 2.44 -6.73
C ILE A 105 8.91 2.49 -5.85
N PRO A 106 7.70 2.56 -6.42
CA PRO A 106 6.48 2.45 -5.66
C PRO A 106 6.24 0.96 -5.32
N ILE A 107 5.79 0.68 -4.11
CA ILE A 107 5.56 -0.69 -3.61
C ILE A 107 4.18 -0.91 -2.99
N ALA A 108 3.42 0.15 -2.71
CA ALA A 108 2.04 0.05 -2.26
C ALA A 108 1.27 1.37 -2.50
N ASP A 109 -0.05 1.26 -2.67
CA ASP A 109 -0.97 2.40 -2.64
C ASP A 109 -1.34 2.77 -1.20
N VAL A 110 -1.46 4.07 -0.95
CA VAL A 110 -2.03 4.64 0.29
C VAL A 110 -3.29 5.43 -0.07
N SER A 111 -4.26 5.45 0.85
CA SER A 111 -5.44 6.32 0.75
C SER A 111 -5.09 7.76 0.36
N GLY A 112 -5.88 8.35 -0.53
CA GLY A 112 -5.66 9.72 -1.02
C GLY A 112 -4.72 9.86 -2.23
N GLY A 113 -4.26 8.75 -2.82
CA GLY A 113 -3.36 8.76 -3.97
C GLY A 113 -1.88 8.88 -3.61
N ASP A 114 -1.57 8.82 -2.33
CA ASP A 114 -0.22 8.74 -1.80
C ASP A 114 0.39 7.34 -2.05
N LEU A 115 1.71 7.22 -1.99
CA LEU A 115 2.41 5.98 -2.29
C LEU A 115 3.41 5.62 -1.20
N ILE A 116 3.51 4.33 -0.89
CA ILE A 116 4.69 3.79 -0.23
C ILE A 116 5.73 3.49 -1.30
N CYS A 117 6.92 4.03 -1.10
CA CYS A 117 8.06 3.89 -1.99
C CYS A 117 9.22 3.20 -1.27
N MET A 118 10.00 2.43 -2.01
CA MET A 118 11.25 1.84 -1.55
C MET A 118 12.43 2.49 -2.26
N ALA A 119 13.44 2.91 -1.49
CA ALA A 119 14.70 3.36 -2.05
C ALA A 119 15.47 2.19 -2.67
N LYS A 120 15.87 2.32 -3.94
CA LYS A 120 16.52 1.25 -4.70
C LYS A 120 17.86 0.83 -4.10
N ASP A 121 18.63 1.74 -3.50
CA ASP A 121 19.98 1.47 -3.00
C ASP A 121 20.03 0.85 -1.61
N THR A 122 19.04 1.15 -0.77
CA THR A 122 19.05 0.85 0.67
C THR A 122 17.88 -0.03 1.10
N ALA A 123 16.86 -0.20 0.24
CA ALA A 123 15.58 -0.83 0.56
C ALA A 123 14.83 -0.16 1.73
N ALA A 124 15.21 1.07 2.10
CA ALA A 124 14.50 1.87 3.08
C ALA A 124 13.14 2.34 2.51
N ILE A 125 12.17 2.51 3.40
CA ILE A 125 10.77 2.78 3.02
C ILE A 125 10.44 4.24 3.25
N TYR A 126 9.74 4.83 2.29
CA TYR A 126 9.38 6.24 2.23
C TYR A 126 7.90 6.39 1.91
N LEU A 127 7.27 7.41 2.46
CA LEU A 127 5.97 7.92 2.02
C LEU A 127 6.21 9.02 0.99
N TRP A 128 5.60 8.87 -0.18
CA TRP A 128 5.46 9.92 -1.17
C TRP A 128 4.05 10.48 -1.12
N ARG A 129 3.93 11.81 -1.04
CA ARG A 129 2.63 12.49 -1.00
C ARG A 129 2.28 13.12 -2.34
N HIS A 130 1.15 12.74 -2.90
CA HIS A 130 0.67 13.20 -4.20
C HIS A 130 0.44 14.71 -4.23
N GLU A 131 -0.14 15.27 -3.15
CA GLU A 131 -0.45 16.70 -3.06
C GLU A 131 0.73 17.58 -2.62
N SER A 132 1.89 16.98 -2.33
CA SER A 132 3.07 17.76 -1.93
C SER A 132 3.65 18.52 -3.11
N SER A 133 3.69 19.85 -2.99
CA SER A 133 4.23 20.75 -4.04
C SER A 133 5.69 20.47 -4.40
N ASN A 134 6.42 19.75 -3.54
CA ASN A 134 7.84 19.45 -3.72
C ASN A 134 8.11 17.96 -4.01
N SER A 135 7.07 17.13 -4.16
CA SER A 135 7.21 15.67 -4.32
C SER A 135 8.12 15.06 -3.24
N GLU A 136 7.97 15.54 -2.00
CA GLU A 136 8.87 15.19 -0.90
C GLU A 136 8.72 13.72 -0.51
N MET A 137 9.87 13.05 -0.36
CA MET A 137 9.97 11.66 0.10
C MET A 137 10.22 11.66 1.60
N ILE A 138 9.24 11.21 2.38
CA ILE A 138 9.31 11.17 3.85
C ILE A 138 9.76 9.77 4.27
N LYS A 139 10.95 9.65 4.83
CA LYS A 139 11.45 8.35 5.30
C LYS A 139 10.59 7.82 6.44
N LEU A 140 10.10 6.59 6.30
CA LEU A 140 9.36 5.88 7.34
C LEU A 140 10.30 5.02 8.18
N VAL A 141 10.95 4.03 7.57
CA VAL A 141 11.78 3.03 8.25
C VAL A 141 12.97 2.61 7.38
N ASP A 142 13.92 1.91 7.97
CA ASP A 142 15.17 1.54 7.31
C ASP A 142 15.05 0.28 6.43
N SER A 143 13.96 -0.49 6.57
CA SER A 143 13.77 -1.71 5.80
C SER A 143 12.31 -2.08 5.55
N PHE A 144 12.08 -2.89 4.52
CA PHE A 144 10.77 -3.50 4.26
C PHE A 144 10.26 -4.34 5.44
N LYS A 145 11.18 -5.01 6.15
CA LYS A 145 10.85 -5.79 7.35
C LYS A 145 10.23 -4.92 8.44
N GLU A 146 10.92 -3.84 8.80
CA GLU A 146 10.43 -2.89 9.81
C GLU A 146 9.09 -2.27 9.40
N PHE A 147 8.89 -2.07 8.10
CA PHE A 147 7.63 -1.55 7.57
C PHE A 147 6.48 -2.54 7.82
N VAL A 148 6.65 -3.80 7.43
CA VAL A 148 5.67 -4.87 7.66
C VAL A 148 5.43 -5.10 9.16
N GLU A 149 6.46 -5.00 10.00
CA GLU A 149 6.34 -5.11 11.46
C GLU A 149 5.54 -3.94 12.07
N GLY A 150 5.59 -2.76 11.46
CA GLY A 150 4.83 -1.57 11.85
C GLY A 150 3.36 -1.58 11.42
N ILE A 151 2.93 -2.58 10.62
CA ILE A 151 1.52 -2.77 10.27
C ILE A 151 0.82 -3.51 11.41
N GLU A 152 -0.16 -2.87 12.04
CA GLU A 152 -0.88 -3.38 13.19
C GLU A 152 -2.40 -3.31 13.00
N PRO A 153 -3.18 -4.12 13.74
CA PRO A 153 -4.63 -4.00 13.72
C PRO A 153 -5.06 -2.58 14.05
N PHE A 154 -5.93 -2.03 13.22
CA PHE A 154 -6.46 -0.68 13.34
C PHE A 154 -7.97 -0.75 13.13
N GLU A 155 -8.72 -0.41 14.17
CA GLU A 155 -10.17 -0.18 14.07
C GLU A 155 -10.40 1.32 14.07
N GLU A 156 -10.86 1.84 12.95
CA GLU A 156 -11.30 3.22 12.88
C GLU A 156 -12.58 3.35 13.70
N ASN A 157 -12.52 4.07 14.83
CA ASN A 157 -13.71 4.39 15.61
C ASN A 157 -14.50 5.48 14.90
N ILE A 158 -15.26 5.08 13.88
CA ILE A 158 -16.15 5.97 13.15
C ILE A 158 -17.37 6.23 14.04
N ASP A 159 -17.41 7.41 14.64
CA ASP A 159 -18.59 7.92 15.32
C ASP A 159 -19.62 8.35 14.26
N LEU A 160 -20.47 7.41 13.86
CA LEU A 160 -21.52 7.62 12.85
C LEU A 160 -22.46 8.78 13.23
N ASP A 161 -22.61 9.10 14.52
CA ASP A 161 -23.44 10.20 15.00
C ASP A 161 -22.84 11.59 14.69
N LYS A 162 -21.55 11.64 14.32
CA LYS A 162 -20.85 12.87 13.89
C LYS A 162 -20.78 13.04 12.37
N ILE A 163 -21.25 12.07 11.59
CA ILE A 163 -21.26 12.17 10.13
C ILE A 163 -22.48 13.01 9.70
N GLU A 164 -22.24 14.28 9.35
CA GLU A 164 -23.25 15.12 8.73
C GLU A 164 -23.24 14.92 7.21
N MET A 165 -24.17 14.11 6.70
CA MET A 165 -24.37 13.94 5.26
C MET A 165 -25.09 15.17 4.68
N ASN A 166 -24.36 15.99 3.94
CA ASN A 166 -24.94 17.12 3.23
C ASN A 166 -25.39 16.69 1.82
N ILE A 167 -26.65 16.29 1.71
CA ILE A 167 -27.27 15.86 0.45
C ILE A 167 -27.95 17.08 -0.18
N GLN A 168 -27.64 17.38 -1.45
CA GLN A 168 -28.31 18.45 -2.18
C GLN A 168 -29.82 18.17 -2.30
N ASP A 169 -30.63 19.22 -2.13
CA ASP A 169 -32.10 19.11 -2.05
C ASP A 169 -32.73 18.45 -3.28
N ASP A 170 -32.12 18.63 -4.46
CA ASP A 170 -32.58 18.06 -5.72
C ASP A 170 -32.34 16.54 -5.80
N ILE A 171 -31.22 16.04 -5.28
CA ILE A 171 -30.95 14.61 -5.11
C ILE A 171 -31.96 14.01 -4.14
N LEU A 172 -32.19 14.67 -3.01
CA LEU A 172 -33.15 14.22 -1.99
C LEU A 172 -34.58 14.15 -2.55
N ALA A 173 -34.97 15.11 -3.39
CA ALA A 173 -36.26 15.13 -4.08
C ALA A 173 -36.40 13.98 -5.07
N GLN A 174 -35.36 13.71 -5.87
CA GLN A 174 -35.35 12.60 -6.83
C GLN A 174 -35.46 11.24 -6.12
N MET A 175 -34.71 11.03 -5.03
CA MET A 175 -34.79 9.79 -4.24
C MET A 175 -36.19 9.56 -3.66
N ARG A 176 -36.85 10.62 -3.18
CA ARG A 176 -38.23 10.54 -2.67
C ARG A 176 -39.24 10.21 -3.75
N GLU A 177 -39.09 10.75 -4.95
CA GLU A 177 -39.95 10.40 -6.10
C GLU A 177 -39.74 8.95 -6.54
N LEU A 178 -38.50 8.49 -6.62
CA LEU A 178 -38.19 7.08 -6.94
C LEU A 178 -38.80 6.13 -5.91
N ALA A 179 -38.69 6.42 -4.61
CA ALA A 179 -39.25 5.59 -3.55
C ALA A 179 -40.78 5.46 -3.60
N LYS A 180 -41.49 6.45 -4.16
CA LYS A 180 -42.95 6.37 -4.35
C LYS A 180 -43.36 5.35 -5.42
N ASN A 181 -42.47 5.07 -6.38
CA ASN A 181 -42.73 4.13 -7.48
C ASN A 181 -42.48 2.65 -7.09
N TYR A 182 -41.98 2.39 -5.88
CA TYR A 182 -41.74 1.05 -5.34
C TYR A 182 -42.79 0.62 -4.29
N LYS A 183 -43.97 1.23 -4.29
CA LYS A 183 -45.14 0.80 -3.50
C LYS A 183 -46.21 0.15 -4.35
#